data_AF-A0A645E5P3-F1
#
_entry.id   AF-A0A645E5P3-F1
#
_cell.length_a   1.000
_cell.length_b   1.000
_cell.length_c   1.000
_cell.angle_alpha   90.00
_cell.angle_beta   90.00
_cell.angle_gamma   90.00
#
_symmetry.space_group_name_H-M   'P 1'
#
loop_
_entity.id
_entity.type
_entity.pdbx_description
1 polymer ?
#
loop_
_entity_poly.entity_id
_entity_poly.type
_entity_poly.pdbx_seq_one_letter_code
_entity_poly.pdbx_strand_id
1 'polypeptide(L)'
;MGYAGDMSSTIPADKKFTTRQREIYDLQVAMHLESVKALRPGVPFVDVYDLSARVMVEGLKQLGLMKGNADDAVREGAHALFYPHGLGHMMGLDVHDMENLGEIWVGYDGKPKSTLFGRKSLRLARELECGFVHTIEPGIYFIPELIDLWKGQKKFADFIHYDAVEAYKDFGGIRNEEDYLITETGARRLGKKIPLTADEVEELR
;
A
#
# COMPACT_ATOMS: atom_id res chain seq x y z
N MET A 1 24.03 15.02 8.98
CA MET A 1 22.66 15.55 8.92
C MET A 1 21.75 14.35 9.16
N GLY A 2 21.20 14.21 10.36
CA GLY A 2 20.50 13.00 10.82
C GLY A 2 19.05 12.93 10.33
N TYR A 3 18.82 13.13 9.04
CA TYR A 3 17.50 12.96 8.42
C TYR A 3 17.37 11.54 7.87
N ALA A 4 16.17 10.98 7.99
CA ALA A 4 15.83 9.66 7.49
C ALA A 4 15.50 9.70 5.98
N GLY A 5 15.62 8.53 5.36
CA GLY A 5 14.99 8.17 4.10
C GLY A 5 14.50 6.73 4.24
N ASP A 6 13.35 6.39 3.67
CA ASP A 6 12.79 5.05 3.75
C ASP A 6 12.42 4.55 2.36
N MET A 7 12.97 3.39 2.00
CA MET A 7 12.82 2.85 0.66
C MET A 7 12.81 1.33 0.72
N SER A 8 11.80 0.76 0.11
CA SER A 8 11.63 -0.67 -0.12
C SER A 8 11.62 -0.95 -1.62
N SER A 9 12.27 -2.03 -2.04
CA SER A 9 12.19 -2.51 -3.42
C SER A 9 12.05 -4.02 -3.44
N THR A 10 11.14 -4.51 -4.26
CA THR A 10 10.97 -5.94 -4.51
C THR A 10 11.57 -6.28 -5.87
N ILE A 11 12.37 -7.33 -5.93
CA ILE A 11 13.01 -7.82 -7.15
C ILE A 11 12.93 -9.36 -7.19
N PRO A 12 12.81 -9.99 -8.37
CA PRO A 12 12.77 -11.45 -8.47
C PRO A 12 14.15 -11.99 -8.14
N ALA A 13 14.27 -13.10 -7.39
CA ALA A 13 15.59 -13.68 -7.10
C ALA A 13 16.32 -14.13 -8.37
N ASP A 14 15.56 -14.62 -9.36
CA ASP A 14 16.03 -14.94 -10.71
C ASP A 14 16.19 -13.67 -11.58
N LYS A 15 16.71 -13.86 -12.80
CA LYS A 15 16.90 -12.76 -13.77
C LYS A 15 15.59 -12.11 -14.25
N LYS A 16 14.49 -12.84 -14.19
CA LYS A 16 13.19 -12.43 -14.71
C LYS A 16 12.07 -12.76 -13.74
N PHE A 17 11.01 -11.97 -13.79
CA PHE A 17 9.77 -12.31 -13.10
C PHE A 17 9.12 -13.51 -13.79
N THR A 18 8.65 -14.46 -13.00
CA THR A 18 7.65 -15.41 -13.48
C THR A 18 6.35 -14.67 -13.79
N THR A 19 5.47 -15.24 -14.62
CA THR A 19 4.15 -14.64 -14.92
C THR A 19 3.39 -14.27 -13.65
N ARG A 20 3.33 -15.21 -12.68
CA ARG A 20 2.65 -15.01 -11.39
C ARG A 20 3.24 -13.84 -10.60
N GLN A 21 4.57 -13.70 -10.59
CA GLN A 21 5.21 -12.56 -9.92
C GLN A 21 4.94 -11.25 -10.64
N ARG A 22 5.02 -11.23 -11.98
CA ARG A 22 4.80 -10.03 -12.79
C ARG A 22 3.38 -9.49 -12.64
N GLU A 23 2.38 -10.36 -12.62
CA GLU A 23 0.96 -9.97 -12.44
C GLU A 23 0.72 -9.21 -11.12
N ILE A 24 1.26 -9.71 -10.00
CA ILE A 24 1.12 -9.03 -8.70
C ILE A 24 2.04 -7.80 -8.62
N TYR A 25 3.23 -7.87 -9.22
CA TYR A 25 4.18 -6.75 -9.23
C TYR A 25 3.61 -5.55 -9.99
N ASP A 26 3.13 -5.76 -11.22
CA ASP A 26 2.54 -4.70 -12.04
C ASP A 26 1.29 -4.11 -11.36
N LEU A 27 0.52 -4.93 -10.64
CA LEU A 27 -0.60 -4.43 -9.83
C LEU A 27 -0.13 -3.55 -8.66
N GLN A 28 0.91 -3.94 -7.93
CA GLN A 28 1.49 -3.11 -6.88
C GLN A 28 2.05 -1.79 -7.45
N VAL A 29 2.69 -1.84 -8.63
CA VAL A 29 3.14 -0.63 -9.34
C VAL A 29 1.97 0.26 -9.71
N ALA A 30 0.86 -0.31 -10.18
CA ALA A 30 -0.36 0.47 -10.46
C ALA A 30 -0.92 1.15 -9.21
N MET A 31 -0.96 0.44 -8.06
CA MET A 31 -1.34 1.04 -6.78
C MET A 31 -0.46 2.25 -6.44
N HIS A 32 0.86 2.09 -6.55
CA HIS A 32 1.84 3.15 -6.29
C HIS A 32 1.61 4.37 -7.18
N LEU A 33 1.52 4.15 -8.50
CA LEU A 33 1.37 5.23 -9.46
C LEU A 33 0.06 6.01 -9.28
N GLU A 34 -1.05 5.32 -8.99
CA GLU A 34 -2.33 5.99 -8.72
C GLU A 34 -2.32 6.75 -7.39
N SER A 35 -1.68 6.22 -6.35
CA SER A 35 -1.48 6.96 -5.10
C SER A 35 -0.68 8.24 -5.33
N VAL A 36 0.43 8.16 -6.06
CA VAL A 36 1.30 9.32 -6.34
C VAL A 36 0.59 10.39 -7.16
N LYS A 37 -0.22 10.01 -8.16
CA LYS A 37 -1.02 10.94 -8.95
C LYS A 37 -2.02 11.73 -8.11
N ALA A 38 -2.52 11.16 -7.01
CA ALA A 38 -3.49 11.81 -6.13
C ALA A 38 -2.86 12.79 -5.14
N LEU A 39 -1.53 12.76 -4.95
CA LEU A 39 -0.84 13.58 -3.95
C LEU A 39 -0.82 15.06 -4.33
N ARG A 40 -1.46 15.88 -3.49
CA ARG A 40 -1.45 17.35 -3.54
C ARG A 40 -2.02 17.91 -2.24
N PRO A 41 -1.77 19.20 -1.94
CA PRO A 41 -2.36 19.85 -0.77
C PRO A 41 -3.90 19.74 -0.74
N GLY A 42 -4.46 19.57 0.46
CA GLY A 42 -5.90 19.49 0.72
C GLY A 42 -6.53 18.11 0.46
N VAL A 43 -5.79 17.13 -0.08
CA VAL A 43 -6.28 15.76 -0.21
C VAL A 43 -6.09 15.02 1.11
N PRO A 44 -7.15 14.45 1.73
CA PRO A 44 -7.00 13.55 2.86
C PRO A 44 -6.17 12.32 2.48
N PHE A 45 -5.10 12.02 3.22
CA PHE A 45 -4.25 10.87 2.92
C PHE A 45 -4.99 9.52 3.03
N VAL A 46 -6.04 9.47 3.86
CA VAL A 46 -6.93 8.30 3.93
C VAL A 46 -7.65 8.02 2.60
N ASP A 47 -7.96 9.04 1.81
CA ASP A 47 -8.59 8.87 0.50
C ASP A 47 -7.58 8.30 -0.51
N VAL A 48 -6.29 8.64 -0.37
CA VAL A 48 -5.20 8.06 -1.17
C VAL A 48 -4.99 6.58 -0.83
N TYR A 49 -5.08 6.22 0.45
CA TYR A 49 -5.09 4.81 0.88
C TYR A 49 -6.28 4.05 0.29
N ASP A 50 -7.48 4.62 0.35
CA ASP A 50 -8.69 3.97 -0.19
C ASP A 50 -8.64 3.83 -1.72
N LEU A 51 -8.06 4.81 -2.42
CA LEU A 51 -7.76 4.70 -3.85
C LEU A 51 -6.81 3.54 -4.13
N SER A 52 -5.69 3.45 -3.39
CA SER A 52 -4.70 2.39 -3.52
C SER A 52 -5.32 1.00 -3.30
N ALA A 53 -6.11 0.86 -2.24
CA ALA A 53 -6.82 -0.38 -1.94
C ALA A 53 -7.83 -0.75 -3.03
N ARG A 54 -8.54 0.23 -3.62
CA ARG A 54 -9.49 -0.02 -4.71
C ARG A 54 -8.79 -0.51 -5.97
N VAL A 55 -7.65 0.08 -6.34
CA VAL A 55 -6.81 -0.37 -7.46
C VAL A 55 -6.39 -1.83 -7.24
N MET A 56 -5.93 -2.16 -6.03
CA MET A 56 -5.59 -3.53 -5.67
C MET A 56 -6.77 -4.48 -5.82
N VAL A 57 -7.94 -4.15 -5.27
CA VAL A 57 -9.12 -5.01 -5.33
C VAL A 57 -9.55 -5.24 -6.78
N GLU A 58 -9.58 -4.21 -7.62
CA GLU A 58 -9.91 -4.36 -9.04
C GLU A 58 -8.90 -5.24 -9.79
N GLY A 59 -7.60 -5.08 -9.52
CA GLY A 59 -6.60 -5.96 -10.12
C GLY A 59 -6.69 -7.41 -9.64
N LEU A 60 -6.85 -7.64 -8.34
CA LEU A 60 -7.03 -8.98 -7.78
C LEU A 60 -8.33 -9.64 -8.26
N LYS A 61 -9.36 -8.86 -8.59
CA LYS A 61 -10.57 -9.36 -9.27
C LYS A 61 -10.26 -9.87 -10.68
N GLN A 62 -9.46 -9.14 -11.46
CA GLN A 62 -9.05 -9.56 -12.79
C GLN A 62 -8.22 -10.85 -12.77
N LEU A 63 -7.41 -11.03 -11.70
CA LEU A 63 -6.63 -12.26 -11.46
C LEU A 63 -7.47 -13.41 -10.86
N GLY A 64 -8.77 -13.19 -10.59
CA GLY A 64 -9.66 -14.20 -10.02
C GLY A 64 -9.44 -14.48 -8.53
N LEU A 65 -8.73 -13.62 -7.81
CA LEU A 65 -8.45 -13.74 -6.36
C LEU A 65 -9.48 -13.03 -5.48
N MET A 66 -10.14 -12.01 -6.04
CA MET A 66 -11.26 -11.29 -5.41
C MET A 66 -12.47 -11.25 -6.35
N LYS A 67 -13.62 -10.82 -5.81
CA LYS A 67 -14.89 -10.67 -6.53
C LYS A 67 -15.75 -9.55 -5.91
N GLY A 68 -16.89 -9.29 -6.54
CA GLY A 68 -17.86 -8.30 -6.05
C GLY A 68 -17.50 -6.85 -6.41
N ASN A 69 -18.14 -5.90 -5.73
CA ASN A 69 -17.89 -4.48 -5.89
C ASN A 69 -16.65 -4.06 -5.09
N ALA A 70 -15.70 -3.34 -5.72
CA ALA A 70 -14.45 -2.96 -5.06
C ALA A 70 -14.63 -1.90 -3.97
N ASP A 71 -15.55 -0.95 -4.17
CA ASP A 71 -15.82 0.09 -3.18
C ASP A 71 -16.40 -0.53 -1.90
N ASP A 72 -17.30 -1.50 -2.05
CA ASP A 72 -17.84 -2.27 -0.91
C ASP A 72 -16.75 -3.09 -0.21
N ALA A 73 -15.89 -3.79 -0.97
CA ALA A 73 -14.79 -4.57 -0.40
C ALA A 73 -13.83 -3.69 0.43
N VAL A 74 -13.50 -2.48 -0.05
CA VAL A 74 -12.61 -1.53 0.65
C VAL A 74 -13.30 -0.87 1.84
N ARG A 75 -14.60 -0.55 1.71
CA ARG A 75 -15.43 0.00 2.79
C ARG A 75 -15.57 -0.98 3.95
N GLU A 76 -15.79 -2.26 3.65
CA GLU A 76 -15.97 -3.32 4.65
C GLU A 76 -14.64 -3.86 5.20
N GLY A 77 -13.52 -3.60 4.52
CA GLY A 77 -12.17 -3.98 4.97
C GLY A 77 -11.70 -5.36 4.48
N ALA A 78 -12.32 -5.89 3.42
CA ALA A 78 -11.93 -7.18 2.82
C ALA A 78 -10.54 -7.13 2.18
N HIS A 79 -10.14 -5.97 1.65
CA HIS A 79 -8.82 -5.74 1.06
C HIS A 79 -7.67 -6.00 2.06
N ALA A 80 -7.93 -5.83 3.36
CA ALA A 80 -6.91 -5.95 4.39
C ALA A 80 -6.36 -7.38 4.57
N LEU A 81 -6.96 -8.41 3.94
CA LEU A 81 -6.32 -9.72 3.82
C LEU A 81 -4.97 -9.62 3.10
N PHE A 82 -4.92 -8.80 2.05
CA PHE A 82 -3.76 -8.64 1.17
C PHE A 82 -2.95 -7.38 1.48
N TYR A 83 -3.58 -6.37 2.09
CA TYR A 83 -2.97 -5.08 2.38
C TYR A 83 -3.21 -4.67 3.85
N PRO A 84 -2.49 -5.29 4.82
CA PRO A 84 -2.79 -5.19 6.25
C PRO A 84 -2.19 -3.95 6.95
N HIS A 85 -1.38 -3.17 6.24
CA HIS A 85 -0.70 -1.97 6.77
C HIS A 85 -1.25 -0.68 6.15
N GLY A 86 -0.75 0.47 6.61
CA GLY A 86 -1.07 1.78 6.04
C GLY A 86 -0.39 2.04 4.69
N LEU A 87 -0.80 3.10 4.00
CA LEU A 87 -0.16 3.52 2.73
C LEU A 87 1.20 4.17 2.92
N GLY A 88 1.47 4.73 4.09
CA GLY A 88 2.69 5.43 4.41
C GLY A 88 2.57 6.22 5.69
N HIS A 89 3.61 6.99 5.98
CA HIS A 89 3.75 7.77 7.20
C HIS A 89 4.56 9.05 6.97
N MET A 90 4.43 10.02 7.88
CA MET A 90 5.32 11.18 7.91
C MET A 90 6.76 10.71 8.12
N MET A 91 7.72 11.41 7.51
CA MET A 91 9.15 11.12 7.62
C MET A 91 9.97 12.40 7.72
N GLY A 92 10.99 12.40 8.58
CA GLY A 92 11.81 13.58 8.84
C GLY A 92 13.10 13.24 9.56
N LEU A 93 13.18 13.58 10.84
CA LEU A 93 14.33 13.20 11.69
C LEU A 93 14.21 11.73 12.14
N ASP A 94 12.98 11.27 12.37
CA ASP A 94 12.67 9.87 12.57
C ASP A 94 12.04 9.27 11.29
N VAL A 95 12.15 7.94 11.11
CA VAL A 95 11.52 7.22 10.00
C VAL A 95 10.00 7.36 10.06
N HIS A 96 9.40 6.96 11.19
CA HIS A 96 8.03 7.33 11.54
C HIS A 96 8.07 8.65 12.34
N ASP A 97 8.02 9.77 11.63
CA ASP A 97 8.29 11.08 12.24
C ASP A 97 7.27 11.43 13.33
N MET A 98 7.77 11.91 14.46
CA MET A 98 6.97 12.34 15.61
C MET A 98 6.03 11.28 16.22
N GLU A 99 6.24 9.97 15.97
CA GLU A 99 5.35 8.90 16.48
C GLU A 99 5.15 8.97 18.01
N ASN A 100 6.17 9.41 18.76
CA ASN A 100 6.12 9.62 20.21
C ASN A 100 5.12 10.70 20.68
N LEU A 101 4.70 11.61 19.78
CA LEU A 101 3.63 12.58 20.06
C LEU A 101 2.23 11.97 19.86
N GLY A 102 2.16 10.74 19.35
CA GLY A 102 0.94 9.98 19.12
C GLY A 102 0.39 10.18 17.71
N GLU A 103 0.07 9.07 17.04
CA GLU A 103 -0.46 9.06 15.67
C GLU A 103 -1.74 9.88 15.51
N ILE A 104 -2.60 9.91 16.54
CA ILE A 104 -3.85 10.69 16.50
C ILE A 104 -3.56 12.18 16.25
N TRP A 105 -2.52 12.73 16.86
CA TRP A 105 -2.18 14.14 16.72
C TRP A 105 -1.39 14.40 15.44
N VAL A 106 -0.37 13.59 15.19
CA VAL A 106 0.53 13.77 14.04
C VAL A 106 -0.18 13.46 12.73
N GLY A 107 -0.78 12.27 12.66
CA GLY A 107 -1.31 11.69 11.44
C GLY A 107 -2.79 11.96 11.19
N TYR A 108 -3.58 12.25 12.24
CA TYR A 108 -5.04 12.34 12.15
C TYR A 108 -5.59 13.70 12.55
N ASP A 109 -4.75 14.66 12.95
CA ASP A 109 -5.18 16.00 13.38
C ASP A 109 -6.26 15.94 14.49
N GLY A 110 -6.01 15.10 15.50
CA GLY A 110 -6.91 14.89 16.64
C GLY A 110 -8.13 13.99 16.34
N LYS A 111 -8.34 13.57 15.10
CA LYS A 111 -9.45 12.68 14.73
C LYS A 111 -9.19 11.23 15.18
N PRO A 112 -10.24 10.47 15.57
CA PRO A 112 -10.07 9.10 16.01
C PRO A 112 -9.61 8.19 14.86
N LYS A 113 -8.78 7.18 15.18
CA LYS A 113 -8.40 6.14 14.23
C LYS A 113 -9.54 5.13 14.01
N SER A 114 -9.57 4.53 12.83
CA SER A 114 -10.42 3.36 12.56
C SER A 114 -10.01 2.17 13.43
N THR A 115 -10.96 1.33 13.80
CA THR A 115 -10.71 0.04 14.46
C THR A 115 -10.63 -1.13 13.48
N LEU A 116 -10.97 -0.90 12.20
CA LEU A 116 -10.93 -1.93 11.16
C LEU A 116 -9.49 -2.38 10.89
N PHE A 117 -9.28 -3.69 10.72
CA PHE A 117 -7.98 -4.24 10.32
C PHE A 117 -7.53 -3.65 8.97
N GLY A 118 -6.22 -3.47 8.77
CA GLY A 118 -5.70 -2.62 7.69
C GLY A 118 -5.75 -1.14 8.06
N ARG A 119 -6.94 -0.53 8.07
CA ARG A 119 -7.14 0.92 8.31
C ARG A 119 -6.61 1.39 9.68
N LYS A 120 -6.70 0.56 10.72
CA LYS A 120 -6.16 0.89 12.05
C LYS A 120 -4.64 1.05 12.05
N SER A 121 -3.96 0.51 11.04
CA SER A 121 -2.50 0.56 10.87
C SER A 121 -2.03 1.80 10.12
N LEU A 122 -2.94 2.66 9.64
CA LEU A 122 -2.56 3.96 9.05
C LEU A 122 -1.86 4.83 10.10
N ARG A 123 -0.75 5.44 9.70
CA ARG A 123 0.00 6.42 10.51
C ARG A 123 -0.26 7.86 10.07
N LEU A 124 -0.79 8.03 8.85
CA LEU A 124 -1.19 9.30 8.26
C LEU A 124 -2.60 9.13 7.66
N ALA A 125 -3.48 10.10 7.91
CA ALA A 125 -4.86 10.11 7.42
C ALA A 125 -5.41 11.54 7.20
N ARG A 126 -4.79 12.55 7.81
CA ARG A 126 -5.11 13.99 7.67
C ARG A 126 -4.93 14.47 6.24
N GLU A 127 -5.44 15.68 5.99
CA GLU A 127 -5.19 16.42 4.76
C GLU A 127 -3.71 16.70 4.59
N LEU A 128 -3.22 16.50 3.37
CA LEU A 128 -1.85 16.79 2.98
C LEU A 128 -1.64 18.31 2.92
N GLU A 129 -0.50 18.77 3.39
CA GLU A 129 -0.11 20.18 3.36
C GLU A 129 1.21 20.35 2.60
N CYS A 130 1.37 21.51 1.94
CA CYS A 130 2.65 21.83 1.29
C CYS A 130 3.78 21.80 2.33
N GLY A 131 4.89 21.14 1.98
CA GLY A 131 6.03 20.91 2.88
C GLY A 131 6.01 19.56 3.59
N PHE A 132 4.92 18.80 3.52
CA PHE A 132 4.87 17.46 4.11
C PHE A 132 5.84 16.51 3.40
N VAL A 133 6.57 15.73 4.20
CA VAL A 133 7.41 14.63 3.71
C VAL A 133 6.84 13.33 4.26
N HIS A 134 6.54 12.39 3.36
CA HIS A 134 5.97 11.11 3.72
C HIS A 134 6.32 10.02 2.72
N THR A 135 6.17 8.76 3.13
CA THR A 135 6.33 7.59 2.27
C THR A 135 5.07 7.31 1.45
N ILE A 136 5.23 6.63 0.32
CA ILE A 136 4.18 5.90 -0.39
C ILE A 136 4.68 4.48 -0.57
N GLU A 137 4.05 3.54 0.13
CA GLU A 137 4.53 2.16 0.27
C GLU A 137 3.41 1.11 0.09
N PRO A 138 2.57 1.16 -0.96
CA PRO A 138 1.55 0.12 -1.13
C PRO A 138 2.17 -1.26 -1.24
N GLY A 139 1.49 -2.27 -0.68
CA GLY A 139 1.97 -3.64 -0.72
C GLY A 139 0.85 -4.65 -0.85
N ILE A 140 1.18 -5.80 -1.45
CA ILE A 140 0.29 -6.94 -1.63
C ILE A 140 0.99 -8.17 -1.06
N TYR A 141 0.37 -8.82 -0.08
CA TYR A 141 0.94 -9.98 0.62
C TYR A 141 -0.06 -11.13 0.67
N PHE A 142 0.47 -12.33 0.64
CA PHE A 142 -0.28 -13.57 0.83
C PHE A 142 0.25 -14.24 2.09
N ILE A 143 -0.24 -13.78 3.25
CA ILE A 143 0.19 -14.24 4.57
C ILE A 143 -0.57 -15.53 4.92
N PRO A 144 0.07 -16.72 4.94
CA PRO A 144 -0.63 -18.01 5.05
C PRO A 144 -1.53 -18.10 6.28
N GLU A 145 -1.04 -17.67 7.44
CA GLU A 145 -1.75 -17.73 8.72
C GLU A 145 -2.99 -16.82 8.72
N LEU A 146 -2.90 -15.66 8.06
CA LEU A 146 -4.02 -14.73 7.95
C LEU A 146 -5.08 -15.28 6.99
N ILE A 147 -4.65 -15.89 5.87
CA ILE A 147 -5.53 -16.57 4.91
C ILE A 147 -6.29 -17.70 5.63
N ASP A 148 -5.60 -18.56 6.37
CA ASP A 148 -6.21 -19.66 7.11
C ASP A 148 -7.21 -19.18 8.16
N LEU A 149 -6.83 -18.15 8.92
CA LEU A 149 -7.69 -17.55 9.94
C LEU A 149 -8.99 -17.01 9.32
N TRP A 150 -8.89 -16.21 8.25
CA TRP A 150 -10.05 -15.57 7.65
C TRP A 150 -10.92 -16.56 6.88
N LYS A 151 -10.31 -17.55 6.21
CA LYS A 151 -11.02 -18.66 5.55
C LYS A 151 -11.81 -19.48 6.56
N GLY A 152 -11.20 -19.86 7.69
CA GLY A 152 -11.87 -20.60 8.76
C GLY A 152 -13.04 -19.83 9.38
N GLN A 153 -12.95 -18.50 9.45
CA GLN A 153 -14.02 -17.61 9.90
C GLN A 153 -15.06 -17.30 8.81
N LYS A 154 -14.85 -17.74 7.56
CA LYS A 154 -15.63 -17.35 6.38
C LYS A 154 -15.74 -15.83 6.21
N LYS A 155 -14.71 -15.09 6.64
CA LYS A 155 -14.71 -13.63 6.65
C LYS A 155 -14.67 -13.13 5.21
N PHE A 156 -15.60 -12.25 4.84
CA PHE A 156 -15.67 -11.63 3.51
C PHE A 156 -15.69 -12.64 2.34
N ALA A 157 -16.33 -13.80 2.51
CA ALA A 157 -16.42 -14.83 1.46
C ALA A 157 -17.16 -14.34 0.18
N ASP A 158 -17.91 -13.25 0.27
CA ASP A 158 -18.54 -12.58 -0.87
C ASP A 158 -17.56 -11.73 -1.70
N PHE A 159 -16.39 -11.38 -1.14
CA PHE A 159 -15.36 -10.59 -1.80
C PHE A 159 -14.07 -11.37 -2.11
N ILE A 160 -13.80 -12.48 -1.40
CA ILE A 160 -12.53 -13.21 -1.48
C ILE A 160 -12.75 -14.61 -2.07
N HIS A 161 -11.96 -14.97 -3.09
CA HIS A 161 -11.94 -16.32 -3.65
C HIS A 161 -10.92 -17.20 -2.92
N TYR A 162 -11.27 -17.68 -1.73
CA TYR A 162 -10.35 -18.44 -0.88
C TYR A 162 -9.75 -19.70 -1.53
N ASP A 163 -10.44 -20.33 -2.47
CA ASP A 163 -9.90 -21.50 -3.18
C ASP A 163 -8.77 -21.11 -4.15
N ALA A 164 -8.91 -19.95 -4.80
CA ALA A 164 -7.85 -19.41 -5.67
C ALA A 164 -6.68 -18.84 -4.84
N VAL A 165 -6.99 -18.14 -3.74
CA VAL A 165 -6.00 -17.52 -2.84
C VAL A 165 -5.10 -18.56 -2.17
N GLU A 166 -5.60 -19.78 -1.94
CA GLU A 166 -4.81 -20.89 -1.38
C GLU A 166 -3.53 -21.16 -2.20
N ALA A 167 -3.61 -21.04 -3.53
CA ALA A 167 -2.50 -21.28 -4.45
C ALA A 167 -1.41 -20.18 -4.42
N TYR A 168 -1.59 -19.13 -3.62
CA TYR A 168 -0.65 -18.02 -3.46
C TYR A 168 0.01 -18.00 -2.07
N LYS A 169 -0.24 -18.98 -1.20
CA LYS A 169 0.40 -19.03 0.13
C LYS A 169 1.93 -19.12 0.08
N ASP A 170 2.49 -19.59 -1.02
CA ASP A 170 3.93 -19.65 -1.27
C ASP A 170 4.50 -18.36 -1.91
N PHE A 171 3.66 -17.36 -2.17
CA PHE A 171 4.05 -16.16 -2.91
C PHE A 171 4.86 -15.17 -2.05
N GLY A 172 4.58 -15.08 -0.76
CA GLY A 172 5.14 -14.05 0.12
C GLY A 172 4.43 -12.70 -0.09
N GLY A 173 5.12 -11.72 -0.67
CA GLY A 173 4.51 -10.42 -0.95
C GLY A 173 5.43 -9.45 -1.67
N ILE A 174 4.87 -8.31 -2.08
CA ILE A 174 5.54 -7.25 -2.83
C ILE A 174 5.25 -5.93 -2.13
N ARG A 175 6.30 -5.13 -1.94
CA ARG A 175 6.23 -3.72 -1.56
C ARG A 175 7.32 -2.95 -2.29
N ASN A 176 6.93 -1.87 -2.93
CA ASN A 176 7.84 -0.84 -3.40
C ASN A 176 7.45 0.46 -2.71
N GLU A 177 8.46 1.21 -2.29
CA GLU A 177 8.28 2.40 -1.46
C GLU A 177 9.20 3.51 -1.93
N GLU A 178 8.63 4.71 -2.05
CA GLU A 178 9.36 5.93 -2.40
C GLU A 178 8.92 7.07 -1.48
N ASP A 179 9.84 8.00 -1.25
CA ASP A 179 9.66 9.19 -0.43
C ASP A 179 9.13 10.38 -1.26
N TYR A 180 8.15 11.12 -0.74
CA TYR A 180 7.55 12.27 -1.41
C TYR A 180 7.51 13.52 -0.54
N LEU A 181 7.82 14.66 -1.15
CA LEU A 181 7.53 15.99 -0.64
C LEU A 181 6.27 16.53 -1.31
N ILE A 182 5.28 16.91 -0.53
CA ILE A 182 4.12 17.67 -1.03
C ILE A 182 4.55 19.09 -1.38
N THR A 183 4.27 19.49 -2.62
CA THR A 183 4.52 20.83 -3.16
C THR A 183 3.23 21.63 -3.21
N GLU A 184 3.30 22.90 -3.64
CA GLU A 184 2.12 23.79 -3.69
C GLU A 184 0.97 23.24 -4.56
N THR A 185 1.26 22.42 -5.57
CA THR A 185 0.26 21.93 -6.54
C THR A 185 0.26 20.41 -6.73
N GLY A 186 1.07 19.67 -5.97
CA GLY A 186 1.27 18.24 -6.20
C GLY A 186 2.27 17.61 -5.23
N ALA A 187 3.09 16.70 -5.74
CA ALA A 187 4.18 16.09 -5.00
C ALA A 187 5.44 15.93 -5.86
N ARG A 188 6.58 15.85 -5.19
CA ARG A 188 7.88 15.61 -5.78
C ARG A 188 8.55 14.44 -5.07
N ARG A 189 8.93 13.42 -5.82
CA ARG A 189 9.74 12.33 -5.29
C ARG A 189 11.08 12.85 -4.75
N LEU A 190 11.47 12.34 -3.59
CA LEU A 190 12.78 12.55 -2.99
C LEU A 190 13.72 11.40 -3.37
N GLY A 191 15.02 11.71 -3.42
CA GLY A 191 16.02 10.74 -3.84
C GLY A 191 16.09 10.52 -5.36
N LYS A 192 16.95 9.58 -5.75
CA LYS A 192 17.16 9.22 -7.16
C LYS A 192 16.07 8.24 -7.58
N LYS A 193 15.61 8.35 -8.83
CA LYS A 193 14.74 7.32 -9.43
C LYS A 193 15.48 5.98 -9.37
N ILE A 194 14.81 4.98 -8.80
CA ILE A 194 15.17 3.58 -8.93
C ILE A 194 14.18 2.90 -9.89
N PRO A 195 14.55 1.78 -10.53
CA PRO A 195 13.61 1.00 -11.32
C PRO A 195 12.38 0.59 -10.54
N LEU A 196 11.21 0.85 -11.13
CA LEU A 196 9.92 0.62 -10.51
C LEU A 196 9.08 -0.34 -11.33
N THR A 197 9.14 -0.29 -12.65
CA THR A 197 8.39 -1.25 -13.49
C THR A 197 9.14 -2.57 -13.61
N ALA A 198 8.41 -3.67 -13.86
CA ALA A 198 9.04 -4.98 -14.01
C ALA A 198 10.12 -4.98 -15.10
N ASP A 199 9.86 -4.29 -16.22
CA ASP A 199 10.81 -4.18 -17.34
C ASP A 199 12.08 -3.42 -16.92
N GLU A 200 11.94 -2.28 -16.24
CA GLU A 200 13.10 -1.54 -15.71
C GLU A 200 13.90 -2.38 -14.70
N VAL A 201 13.23 -3.21 -13.88
CA VAL A 201 13.89 -4.09 -12.91
C VAL A 201 14.65 -5.21 -13.62
N GLU A 202 14.07 -5.84 -14.64
CA GLU A 202 14.74 -6.88 -15.44
C GLU A 202 15.95 -6.33 -16.22
N GLU A 203 15.87 -5.08 -16.71
CA GLU A 203 16.97 -4.42 -17.41
C GLU A 203 18.22 -4.17 -16.53
N LEU A 204 18.07 -4.14 -15.20
CA LEU A 204 19.19 -4.01 -14.27
C LEU A 204 19.92 -5.32 -13.93
N ARG A 205 19.40 -6.48 -14.36
CA ARG A 205 19.82 -7.81 -13.87
C ARG A 205 20.85 -8.53 -14.76
#